data_AF-A0A0R2WVB5-F1
#
_entry.id   AF-A0A0R2WVB5-F1
#
_cell.length_a   1.000
_cell.length_b   1.000
_cell.length_c   1.000
_cell.angle_alpha   90.00
_cell.angle_beta   90.00
_cell.angle_gamma   90.00
#
_symmetry.space_group_name_H-M   'P 1'
#
loop_
_entity.id
_entity.type
_entity.pdbx_description
1 polymer ?
#
loop_
_entity_poly.entity_id
_entity_poly.type
_entity_poly.pdbx_seq_one_letter_code
_entity_poly.pdbx_strand_id
1 'polypeptide(L)'
;MKTLKKIGLILMLISFTITAQAQQKKSYAQQKAAENTTFVAKKMNLSKDKTTFLHSVLLNKYESNAEKNKDKNLSEEDKKAIYKQSYNDTQTKLAEQFSKEEITQINEHLKQNSKEAKN
;
A
#
# COMPACT_ATOMS: atom_id res chain seq x y z
N MET A 1 64.03 0.03 5.86
CA MET A 1 62.77 0.03 5.08
C MET A 1 62.27 -1.40 4.96
N LYS A 2 61.15 -1.73 5.61
CA LYS A 2 60.45 -3.02 5.46
C LYS A 2 59.19 -2.77 4.65
N THR A 3 59.08 -3.44 3.51
CA THR A 3 57.93 -3.39 2.59
C THR A 3 56.79 -4.25 3.15
N LEU A 4 55.71 -3.61 3.61
CA LEU A 4 54.46 -4.30 3.93
C LEU A 4 53.65 -4.52 2.66
N LYS A 5 53.52 -5.79 2.29
CA LYS A 5 52.76 -6.31 1.17
C LYS A 5 51.28 -6.41 1.57
N LYS A 6 50.38 -5.87 0.72
CA LYS A 6 48.97 -6.23 0.51
C LYS A 6 48.09 -6.33 1.79
N ILE A 7 47.42 -5.24 2.15
CA ILE A 7 46.20 -5.29 2.97
C ILE A 7 45.02 -5.24 1.99
N GLY A 8 44.45 -6.41 1.73
CA GLY A 8 43.17 -6.54 1.05
C GLY A 8 42.04 -6.63 2.06
N LEU A 9 40.91 -6.03 1.67
CA LEU A 9 39.54 -6.37 2.04
C LEU A 9 39.00 -5.90 3.42
N ILE A 10 37.71 -5.51 3.34
CA ILE A 10 36.65 -5.50 4.37
C ILE A 10 36.36 -4.14 5.03
N LEU A 11 35.45 -3.39 4.38
CA LEU A 11 34.39 -2.66 5.08
C LEU A 11 33.06 -2.92 4.36
N MET A 12 32.62 -4.17 4.41
CA MET A 12 31.24 -4.59 4.10
C MET A 12 30.55 -4.92 5.42
N LEU A 13 30.05 -3.89 6.12
CA LEU A 13 29.18 -4.05 7.29
C LEU A 13 28.14 -2.93 7.34
N ILE A 14 27.19 -2.99 6.40
CA ILE A 14 25.79 -2.65 6.69
C ILE A 14 24.95 -3.84 6.21
N SER A 15 25.29 -5.02 6.70
CA SER A 15 24.35 -6.14 6.78
C SER A 15 23.46 -5.89 7.99
N PHE A 16 22.50 -4.98 7.85
CA PHE A 16 21.34 -5.00 8.74
C PHE A 16 20.58 -6.28 8.42
N THR A 17 20.79 -7.28 9.26
CA THR A 17 20.10 -8.56 9.26
C THR A 17 18.60 -8.30 9.40
N ILE A 18 17.88 -8.28 8.27
CA ILE A 18 16.46 -8.61 8.25
C ILE A 18 16.37 -10.13 8.09
N THR A 19 16.90 -10.88 9.05
CA THR A 19 16.71 -12.33 9.09
C THR A 19 15.43 -12.62 9.87
N ALA A 20 14.54 -13.39 9.24
CA ALA A 20 13.37 -14.09 9.79
C ALA A 20 11.99 -13.42 9.87
N GLN A 21 11.80 -12.11 9.64
CA GLN A 21 10.44 -11.51 9.52
C GLN A 21 10.03 -11.10 8.10
N ALA A 22 10.95 -11.10 7.13
CA ALA A 22 10.68 -10.76 5.72
C ALA A 22 9.89 -11.85 4.94
N GLN A 23 9.54 -12.97 5.60
CA GLN A 23 8.83 -14.10 4.98
C GLN A 23 7.52 -14.47 5.68
N GLN A 24 6.93 -13.59 6.50
CA GLN A 24 5.49 -13.70 6.72
C GLN A 24 4.82 -13.27 5.41
N LYS A 25 4.16 -14.19 4.68
CA LYS A 25 3.38 -13.83 3.49
C LYS A 25 2.40 -12.72 3.89
N LYS A 26 2.63 -11.50 3.39
CA LYS A 26 1.70 -10.38 3.59
C LYS A 26 0.33 -10.80 3.08
N SER A 27 -0.72 -10.45 3.81
CA SER A 27 -2.08 -10.71 3.34
C SER A 27 -2.31 -9.98 2.00
N TYR A 28 -3.26 -10.45 1.20
CA TYR A 28 -3.64 -9.75 -0.04
C TYR A 28 -3.94 -8.26 0.24
N ALA A 29 -4.61 -7.95 1.35
CA ALA A 29 -4.93 -6.59 1.75
C ALA A 29 -3.67 -5.76 2.03
N GLN A 30 -2.71 -6.30 2.79
CA GLN A 30 -1.44 -5.65 3.10
C GLN A 30 -0.61 -5.39 1.84
N GLN A 31 -0.52 -6.39 0.95
CA GLN A 31 0.18 -6.24 -0.31
C GLN A 31 -0.47 -5.17 -1.18
N LYS A 32 -1.80 -5.23 -1.35
CA LYS A 32 -2.52 -4.32 -2.23
C LYS A 32 -2.50 -2.88 -1.70
N ALA A 33 -2.60 -2.69 -0.39
CA ALA A 33 -2.44 -1.39 0.25
C ALA A 33 -1.04 -0.83 -0.01
N ALA A 34 0.00 -1.62 0.21
CA ALA A 34 1.38 -1.16 0.03
C ALA A 34 1.68 -0.77 -1.43
N GLU A 35 1.28 -1.60 -2.40
CA GLU A 35 1.46 -1.33 -3.84
C GLU A 35 0.77 -0.03 -4.25
N ASN A 36 -0.50 0.12 -3.90
CA ASN A 36 -1.29 1.29 -4.26
C ASN A 36 -0.79 2.57 -3.58
N THR A 37 -0.49 2.51 -2.28
CA THR A 37 0.07 3.67 -1.58
C THR A 37 1.39 4.09 -2.21
N THR A 38 2.29 3.14 -2.49
CA THR A 38 3.60 3.44 -3.10
C THR A 38 3.43 4.13 -4.45
N PHE A 39 2.53 3.60 -5.29
CA PHE A 39 2.25 4.17 -6.61
C PHE A 39 1.69 5.60 -6.51
N VAL A 40 0.65 5.79 -5.68
CA VAL A 40 -0.02 7.09 -5.51
C VAL A 40 0.94 8.11 -4.88
N ALA A 41 1.66 7.74 -3.83
CA ALA A 41 2.62 8.62 -3.17
C ALA A 41 3.71 9.11 -4.12
N LYS A 42 4.20 8.23 -5.01
CA LYS A 42 5.15 8.59 -6.05
C LYS A 42 4.55 9.54 -7.09
N LYS A 43 3.33 9.28 -7.56
CA LYS A 43 2.68 10.10 -8.60
C LYS A 43 2.31 11.50 -8.12
N MET A 44 1.88 11.62 -6.87
CA MET A 44 1.45 12.89 -6.27
C MET A 44 2.53 13.58 -5.43
N ASN A 45 3.70 12.96 -5.28
CA ASN A 45 4.79 13.44 -4.40
C ASN A 45 4.31 13.72 -2.97
N LEU A 46 3.60 12.76 -2.37
CA LEU A 46 3.00 12.93 -1.05
C LEU A 46 4.05 13.03 0.06
N SER A 47 3.75 13.81 1.11
CA SER A 47 4.54 13.81 2.33
C SER A 47 4.53 12.44 3.01
N LYS A 48 5.49 12.18 3.90
CA LYS A 48 5.53 10.95 4.70
C LYS A 48 4.23 10.74 5.48
N ASP A 49 3.73 11.79 6.13
CA ASP A 49 2.52 11.71 6.94
C ASP A 49 1.28 11.40 6.09
N LYS A 50 1.11 12.08 4.94
CA LYS A 50 0.02 11.79 4.00
C LYS A 50 0.14 10.38 3.41
N THR A 51 1.35 9.89 3.17
CA THR A 51 1.61 8.54 2.68
C THR A 51 1.21 7.48 3.72
N THR A 52 1.62 7.67 4.97
CA THR A 52 1.25 6.79 6.10
C THR A 52 -0.26 6.80 6.32
N PHE A 53 -0.88 7.98 6.29
CA PHE A 53 -2.32 8.11 6.42
C PHE A 53 -3.05 7.38 5.28
N LEU A 54 -2.66 7.62 4.02
CA LEU A 54 -3.22 6.92 2.85
C LEU A 54 -3.08 5.39 2.96
N HIS A 55 -1.92 4.91 3.44
CA HIS A 55 -1.70 3.49 3.66
C HIS A 55 -2.72 2.90 4.64
N SER A 56 -2.93 3.56 5.78
CA SER A 56 -3.87 3.10 6.80
C SER A 56 -5.31 3.03 6.27
N VAL A 57 -5.73 4.04 5.49
CA VAL A 57 -7.08 4.10 4.90
C VAL A 57 -7.26 2.97 3.89
N LEU A 58 -6.29 2.75 3.00
CA LEU A 58 -6.37 1.69 1.99
C LEU A 58 -6.29 0.29 2.61
N LEU A 59 -5.46 0.10 3.64
CA LEU A 59 -5.38 -1.18 4.35
C LEU A 59 -6.72 -1.54 4.97
N ASN A 60 -7.30 -0.64 5.76
CA ASN A 60 -8.61 -0.83 6.38
C ASN A 60 -9.70 -1.15 5.35
N LYS A 61 -9.70 -0.44 4.20
CA LYS A 61 -10.61 -0.72 3.09
C LYS A 61 -10.48 -2.16 2.58
N TYR A 62 -9.25 -2.62 2.32
CA TYR A 62 -9.04 -3.95 1.75
C TYR A 62 -9.31 -5.06 2.75
N GLU A 63 -8.98 -4.86 4.03
CA GLU A 63 -9.30 -5.81 5.10
C GLU A 63 -10.82 -5.91 5.30
N SER A 64 -11.51 -4.78 5.43
CA SER A 64 -12.97 -4.77 5.58
C SER A 64 -13.69 -5.38 4.37
N ASN A 65 -13.23 -5.10 3.15
CA ASN A 65 -13.80 -5.73 1.96
C ASN A 65 -13.53 -7.23 1.94
N ALA A 66 -12.33 -7.68 2.32
CA ALA A 66 -12.04 -9.10 2.40
C ALA A 66 -12.94 -9.79 3.43
N GLU A 67 -13.18 -9.19 4.59
CA GLU A 67 -14.08 -9.71 5.62
C GLU A 67 -15.53 -9.77 5.17
N LYS A 68 -16.05 -8.67 4.65
CA LYS A 68 -17.46 -8.57 4.21
C LYS A 68 -17.77 -9.50 3.04
N ASN A 69 -16.80 -9.83 2.19
CA ASN A 69 -16.99 -10.76 1.07
C ASN A 69 -16.72 -12.24 1.43
N LYS A 70 -16.45 -12.59 2.70
CA LYS A 70 -16.28 -14.01 3.11
C LYS A 70 -17.59 -14.79 3.09
N ASP A 71 -18.73 -14.12 3.22
CA ASP A 71 -20.03 -14.77 3.20
C ASP A 71 -20.35 -15.25 1.77
N LYS A 72 -20.55 -16.56 1.64
CA LYS A 72 -20.82 -17.24 0.36
C LYS A 72 -22.26 -17.06 -0.12
N ASN A 73 -23.15 -16.53 0.73
CA ASN A 73 -24.57 -16.36 0.43
C ASN A 73 -24.93 -14.94 -0.06
N LEU A 74 -23.95 -14.06 -0.26
CA LEU A 74 -24.20 -12.70 -0.74
C LEU A 74 -24.68 -12.71 -2.19
N SER A 75 -25.82 -12.05 -2.42
CA SER A 75 -26.29 -11.71 -3.76
C SER A 75 -25.34 -10.69 -4.43
N GLU A 76 -25.49 -10.51 -5.74
CA GLU A 76 -24.71 -9.49 -6.46
C GLU A 76 -25.12 -8.06 -6.02
N GLU A 77 -26.39 -7.87 -5.66
CA GLU A 77 -26.91 -6.64 -5.08
C GLU A 77 -26.24 -6.34 -3.73
N ASP A 78 -26.09 -7.33 -2.86
CA ASP A 78 -25.41 -7.17 -1.57
C ASP A 78 -23.94 -6.82 -1.74
N LYS A 79 -23.25 -7.50 -2.66
CA LYS A 79 -21.86 -7.18 -2.99
C LYS A 79 -21.75 -5.75 -3.49
N LYS A 80 -22.64 -5.31 -4.38
CA LYS A 80 -22.66 -3.93 -4.89
C LYS A 80 -22.89 -2.91 -3.77
N ALA A 81 -23.79 -3.21 -2.83
CA ALA A 81 -24.03 -2.35 -1.66
C ALA A 81 -22.77 -2.26 -0.77
N ILE A 82 -22.11 -3.39 -0.49
CA ILE A 82 -20.85 -3.45 0.26
C ILE A 82 -19.76 -2.60 -0.43
N TYR A 83 -19.59 -2.72 -1.75
CA TYR A 83 -18.62 -1.93 -2.49
C TYR A 83 -18.94 -0.43 -2.44
N LYS A 84 -20.21 -0.05 -2.60
CA LYS A 84 -20.63 1.35 -2.52
C LYS A 84 -20.37 1.94 -1.13
N GLN A 85 -20.70 1.20 -0.08
CA GLN A 85 -20.43 1.65 1.30
C GLN A 85 -18.93 1.79 1.55
N SER A 86 -18.15 0.77 1.20
CA SER A 86 -16.68 0.79 1.29
C SER A 86 -16.06 1.98 0.57
N TYR A 87 -16.58 2.32 -0.62
CA TYR A 87 -16.16 3.50 -1.36
C TYR A 87 -16.46 4.79 -0.58
N ASN A 88 -17.69 4.98 -0.12
CA ASN A 88 -18.11 6.17 0.62
C ASN A 88 -17.31 6.36 1.92
N ASP A 89 -17.10 5.28 2.67
CA ASP A 89 -16.31 5.29 3.91
C ASP A 89 -14.87 5.70 3.61
N THR A 90 -14.29 5.16 2.54
CA THR A 90 -12.95 5.54 2.08
C THR A 90 -12.86 7.02 1.73
N GLN A 91 -13.82 7.55 0.95
CA GLN A 91 -13.82 8.97 0.57
C GLN A 91 -13.94 9.88 1.80
N THR A 92 -14.81 9.51 2.74
CA THR A 92 -15.00 10.23 4.00
C THR A 92 -13.73 10.26 4.82
N LYS A 93 -13.02 9.12 4.92
CA LYS A 93 -11.74 9.05 5.62
C LYS A 93 -10.65 9.85 4.93
N LEU A 94 -10.53 9.77 3.61
CA LEU A 94 -9.54 10.57 2.89
C LEU A 94 -9.74 12.08 3.11
N ALA A 95 -10.99 12.54 3.24
CA ALA A 95 -11.30 13.95 3.48
C ALA A 95 -10.79 14.49 4.82
N GLU A 96 -10.33 13.64 5.75
CA GLU A 96 -9.69 14.07 7.00
C GLU A 96 -8.30 14.70 6.77
N GLN A 97 -7.62 14.38 5.66
CA GLN A 97 -6.24 14.81 5.37
C GLN A 97 -5.99 15.27 3.92
N PHE A 98 -6.93 15.01 3.02
CA PHE A 98 -6.81 15.34 1.60
C PHE A 98 -7.94 16.28 1.17
N SER A 99 -7.61 17.23 0.31
CA SER A 99 -8.59 18.06 -0.42
C SER A 99 -9.41 17.22 -1.40
N LYS A 100 -10.53 17.76 -1.90
CA LYS A 100 -11.38 17.07 -2.89
C LYS A 100 -10.61 16.79 -4.19
N GLU A 101 -9.75 17.72 -4.59
CA GLU A 101 -8.89 17.61 -5.76
C GLU A 101 -7.87 16.50 -5.58
N GLU A 102 -7.20 16.44 -4.42
CA GLU A 102 -6.27 15.35 -4.09
C GLU A 102 -6.97 13.99 -4.04
N ILE A 103 -8.18 13.92 -3.47
CA ILE A 103 -8.97 12.68 -3.43
C ILE A 103 -9.30 12.20 -4.85
N THR A 104 -9.63 13.13 -5.76
CA THR A 104 -9.89 12.82 -7.16
C THR A 104 -8.65 12.21 -7.81
N GLN A 105 -7.48 12.83 -7.63
CA GLN A 105 -6.20 12.32 -8.15
C GLN A 105 -5.84 10.95 -7.56
N ILE A 106 -6.05 10.75 -6.25
CA ILE A 106 -5.85 9.44 -5.60
C ILE A 106 -6.69 8.38 -6.30
N ASN A 107 -7.99 8.63 -6.49
CA ASN A 107 -8.89 7.68 -7.14
C ASN A 107 -8.48 7.38 -8.59
N GLU A 108 -8.04 8.39 -9.35
CA GLU A 108 -7.52 8.22 -10.72
C GLU A 108 -6.27 7.35 -10.76
N HIS A 109 -5.30 7.62 -9.88
CA HIS A 109 -4.06 6.84 -9.80
C HIS A 109 -4.30 5.41 -9.31
N LEU A 110 -5.25 5.18 -8.40
CA LEU A 110 -5.65 3.82 -8.00
C LEU A 110 -6.25 3.05 -9.19
N LYS A 111 -7.09 3.71 -10.00
CA LYS A 111 -7.67 3.12 -11.21
C LYS A 111 -6.58 2.84 -12.26
N GLN A 112 -5.61 3.73 -12.42
CA GLN A 112 -4.46 3.55 -13.29
C GLN A 112 -3.62 2.34 -12.88
N ASN A 113 -3.20 2.26 -11.61
CA ASN A 113 -2.38 1.14 -11.11
C ASN A 113 -3.11 -0.21 -11.26
N SER A 114 -4.44 -0.22 -11.09
CA SER A 114 -5.22 -1.43 -11.32
C SER A 114 -5.31 -1.87 -12.79
N LYS A 115 -5.15 -0.95 -13.75
CA LYS A 115 -5.10 -1.27 -15.18
C LYS A 115 -3.70 -1.77 -15.56
N GLU A 116 -2.67 -1.10 -15.08
CA GLU A 116 -1.27 -1.48 -15.33
C GLU A 116 -0.96 -2.89 -14.80
N ALA A 117 -1.52 -3.28 -13.66
CA ALA A 117 -1.35 -4.63 -13.10
C ALA A 117 -2.06 -5.76 -13.86
N LYS A 118 -2.87 -5.46 -14.89
CA LYS A 118 -3.61 -6.44 -15.70
C LYS A 118 -3.03 -6.64 -17.10
N ASN A 119 -2.05 -5.82 -17.48
CA ASN A 119 -1.34 -5.90 -18.76
C ASN A 119 0.01 -6.58 -18.55
#